data_AF-B9RXI2-F1
#
_entry.id   AF-B9RXI2-F1
#
_cell.length_a   1.000
_cell.length_b   1.000
_cell.length_c   1.000
_cell.angle_alpha   90.00
_cell.angle_beta   90.00
_cell.angle_gamma   90.00
#
_symmetry.space_group_name_H-M   'P 1'
#
loop_
_entity.id
_entity.type
_entity.pdbx_description
1 polymer ?
#
loop_
_entity_poly.entity_id
_entity_poly.type
_entity_poly.pdbx_seq_one_letter_code
_entity_poly.pdbx_strand_id
1 'polypeptide(L)'
;MATIQASCKLFSSSSSSSSCSRRFMIKSNIFVPQVRINAPLHHLPKLSTRGLMEELERRNGYREMGSPMEKDSRSWINTNISTLKSSEPSDPMVIAKLYAIMEAVADRVEMHENIGKQRDNWNHLLLTSINTITLTAATMCGLASGAPQSAFKISSTILYLAAAGMLTIMNAIQPSQLAEEQRNAFRLFKQLAGQIHTTLSIGNPTMNDVKQAMENVLALDRAFPLPLLGAMLEKFPSTVKPAVWWPRQEQRQPKKHRDGNGWNKELEDEMREIVGVLKRKDKADYSRLGEVALKINKIMAISGPLLTSLAAIGSAFAGSNPWAAIVGVGCGALASIVNAIEHGGQVGMVFEMYRGNVGFFKLMEETIESNINERDVRRRENGEMLEMKVALQLGRSLSELRNLAASTSPRNEETAEEFGSKLF
;
A
#
# COMPACT_ATOMS: atom_id res chain seq x y z
N MET A 1 -25.73 43.66 -10.81
CA MET A 1 -26.29 44.37 -11.99
C MET A 1 -25.20 45.24 -12.59
N ALA A 2 -25.40 45.71 -13.84
CA ALA A 2 -24.51 46.62 -14.59
C ALA A 2 -23.18 46.02 -15.10
N THR A 3 -23.30 45.13 -16.08
CA THR A 3 -22.40 45.04 -17.25
C THR A 3 -22.30 46.40 -17.97
N ILE A 4 -21.20 46.68 -18.69
CA ILE A 4 -21.02 47.55 -19.90
C ILE A 4 -19.52 47.92 -20.01
N GLN A 5 -18.83 47.99 -21.15
CA GLN A 5 -19.10 47.56 -22.54
C GLN A 5 -17.80 47.69 -23.35
N ALA A 6 -17.62 46.90 -24.43
CA ALA A 6 -16.49 47.01 -25.36
C ALA A 6 -16.95 47.46 -26.77
N SER A 7 -16.19 48.36 -27.39
CA SER A 7 -16.32 48.84 -28.79
C SER A 7 -15.24 49.92 -29.05
N CYS A 8 -14.66 50.16 -30.24
CA CYS A 8 -14.60 49.51 -31.56
C CYS A 8 -13.29 50.00 -32.24
N LYS A 9 -12.50 49.20 -32.95
CA LYS A 9 -12.61 48.78 -34.36
C LYS A 9 -12.39 49.89 -35.43
N LEU A 10 -11.51 49.54 -36.40
CA LEU A 10 -11.14 50.22 -37.66
C LEU A 10 -10.10 51.37 -37.51
N PHE A 11 -9.20 51.67 -38.47
CA PHE A 11 -8.94 51.05 -39.79
C PHE A 11 -7.45 51.17 -40.30
N SER A 12 -7.24 50.82 -41.57
CA SER A 12 -6.04 50.64 -42.41
C SER A 12 -5.00 51.77 -42.59
N SER A 13 -3.76 51.37 -42.90
CA SER A 13 -2.92 52.00 -43.94
C SER A 13 -1.94 50.98 -44.53
N SER A 14 -1.94 50.84 -45.86
CA SER A 14 -1.08 49.90 -46.59
C SER A 14 0.16 50.60 -47.15
N SER A 15 1.31 49.91 -47.16
CA SER A 15 2.43 50.22 -48.06
C SER A 15 3.32 48.99 -48.27
N SER A 16 3.91 48.88 -49.46
CA SER A 16 4.32 47.60 -50.04
C SER A 16 5.81 47.29 -49.96
N SER A 17 6.12 45.99 -50.00
CA SER A 17 7.30 45.38 -50.63
C SER A 17 8.71 45.79 -50.20
N SER A 18 9.42 44.85 -49.56
CA SER A 18 10.68 44.37 -50.14
C SER A 18 10.96 42.91 -49.71
N SER A 19 11.35 42.07 -50.69
CA SER A 19 11.67 40.67 -50.45
C SER A 19 13.11 40.52 -49.93
N CYS A 20 13.28 39.90 -48.77
CA CYS A 20 14.59 39.46 -48.27
C CYS A 20 14.55 37.98 -47.87
N SER A 21 14.83 37.10 -48.82
CA SER A 21 15.01 35.66 -48.55
C SER A 21 16.24 35.42 -47.68
N ARG A 22 16.05 35.06 -46.40
CA ARG A 22 17.10 34.44 -45.57
C ARG A 22 16.61 33.09 -45.04
N ARG A 23 17.09 32.02 -45.66
CA ARG A 23 16.98 30.65 -45.12
C ARG A 23 17.84 30.57 -43.86
N PHE A 24 17.23 30.61 -42.68
CA PHE A 24 17.96 30.35 -41.43
C PHE A 24 17.92 28.84 -41.13
N MET A 25 18.98 28.13 -41.51
CA MET A 25 19.17 26.73 -41.13
C MET A 25 19.59 26.67 -39.66
N ILE A 26 18.67 26.32 -38.76
CA ILE A 26 19.02 25.98 -37.38
C ILE A 26 19.48 24.52 -37.36
N LYS A 27 20.80 24.30 -37.37
CA LYS A 27 21.40 23.01 -37.05
C LYS A 27 21.43 22.84 -35.53
N SER A 28 20.67 21.88 -34.99
CA SER A 28 20.82 21.43 -33.61
C SER A 28 22.06 20.55 -33.49
N ASN A 29 23.08 21.02 -32.77
CA ASN A 29 24.32 20.27 -32.54
C ASN A 29 24.19 19.53 -31.19
N ILE A 30 23.98 18.21 -31.22
CA ILE A 30 23.88 17.40 -30.00
C ILE A 30 25.29 17.12 -29.49
N PHE A 31 25.71 17.80 -28.41
CA PHE A 31 26.93 17.47 -27.69
C PHE A 31 26.72 16.20 -26.85
N VAL A 32 27.14 15.05 -27.39
CA VAL A 32 27.25 13.79 -26.62
C VAL A 32 28.67 13.69 -26.06
N PRO A 33 28.88 13.63 -24.73
CA PRO A 33 30.21 13.42 -24.16
C PRO A 33 30.65 11.96 -24.39
N GLN A 34 31.59 11.75 -25.31
CA GLN A 34 32.28 10.47 -25.47
C GLN A 34 33.26 10.25 -24.30
N VAL A 35 32.92 9.38 -23.36
CA VAL A 35 33.89 8.83 -22.40
C VAL A 35 34.59 7.63 -23.03
N ARG A 36 35.87 7.79 -23.37
CA ARG A 36 36.72 6.68 -23.83
C ARG A 36 37.18 5.85 -22.63
N ILE A 37 36.91 4.55 -22.65
CA ILE A 37 37.44 3.60 -21.67
C ILE A 37 38.77 3.05 -22.19
N ASN A 38 39.87 3.41 -21.54
CA ASN A 38 41.18 2.75 -21.66
C ASN A 38 41.63 2.34 -20.24
N ALA A 39 42.04 1.08 -20.07
CA ALA A 39 42.26 0.42 -18.77
C ALA A 39 43.64 0.77 -18.13
N PRO A 40 43.90 0.34 -16.87
CA PRO A 40 44.42 -1.03 -16.67
C PRO A 40 43.89 -1.80 -15.44
N LEU A 41 44.09 -3.12 -15.46
CA LEU A 41 43.84 -4.07 -14.36
C LEU A 41 44.83 -3.89 -13.19
N HIS A 42 44.38 -3.47 -12.00
CA HIS A 42 45.14 -3.69 -10.74
C HIS A 42 44.22 -3.85 -9.51
N HIS A 43 44.40 -4.98 -8.81
CA HIS A 43 44.08 -5.32 -7.41
C HIS A 43 42.74 -4.88 -6.75
N LEU A 44 41.98 -5.89 -6.28
CA LEU A 44 40.91 -5.71 -5.28
C LEU A 44 41.48 -5.19 -3.94
N PRO A 45 40.83 -4.19 -3.29
CA PRO A 45 41.02 -3.91 -1.88
C PRO A 45 40.17 -4.88 -1.02
N LYS A 46 40.78 -5.45 0.03
CA LYS A 46 40.04 -6.17 1.07
C LYS A 46 39.22 -5.17 1.90
N LEU A 47 37.90 -5.31 1.92
CA LEU A 47 37.03 -4.54 2.81
C LEU A 47 37.27 -4.97 4.26
N SER A 48 37.66 -4.01 5.10
CA SER A 48 37.83 -4.17 6.54
C SER A 48 36.56 -3.72 7.25
N THR A 49 35.89 -4.64 7.95
CA THR A 49 34.57 -4.45 8.60
C THR A 49 34.57 -3.46 9.78
N ARG A 50 35.64 -2.69 9.99
CA ARG A 50 35.83 -1.87 11.19
C ARG A 50 35.28 -0.43 11.09
N GLY A 51 35.21 0.15 9.88
CA GLY A 51 34.85 1.55 9.70
C GLY A 51 33.35 1.89 9.78
N LEU A 52 32.46 0.93 9.48
CA LEU A 52 31.01 1.17 9.51
C LEU A 52 30.43 1.25 10.93
N MET A 53 31.15 0.73 11.93
CA MET A 53 30.72 0.76 13.33
C MET A 53 30.95 2.14 13.98
N GLU A 54 32.06 2.80 13.67
CA GLU A 54 32.37 4.17 14.15
C GLU A 54 31.42 5.24 13.58
N GLU A 55 30.94 5.09 12.33
CA GLU A 55 29.97 6.01 11.71
C GLU A 55 28.58 5.94 12.40
N LEU A 56 28.22 4.76 12.92
CA LEU A 56 26.93 4.49 13.58
C LEU A 56 26.90 5.00 15.03
N GLU A 57 27.98 4.83 15.80
CA GLU A 57 28.07 5.32 17.19
C GLU A 57 28.05 6.85 17.27
N ARG A 58 28.65 7.55 16.29
CA ARG A 58 28.74 9.02 16.26
C ARG A 58 27.38 9.73 16.18
N ARG A 59 26.29 9.03 15.83
CA ARG A 59 24.97 9.64 15.56
C ARG A 59 24.02 9.66 16.77
N ASN A 60 24.33 8.96 17.86
CA ASN A 60 23.34 8.65 18.92
C ASN A 60 23.65 9.30 20.29
N GLY A 61 24.07 10.57 20.29
CA GLY A 61 24.53 11.27 21.50
C GLY A 61 23.44 12.00 22.29
N TYR A 62 23.02 11.45 23.43
CA TYR A 62 22.41 12.21 24.54
C TYR A 62 23.16 11.97 25.87
N ARG A 63 24.20 12.79 26.04
CA ARG A 63 24.74 13.35 27.30
C ARG A 63 24.41 12.64 28.62
N GLU A 64 25.41 11.98 29.21
CA GLU A 64 25.59 12.00 30.67
C GLU A 64 27.04 12.43 31.00
N MET A 65 27.19 13.27 32.03
CA MET A 65 28.43 13.99 32.35
C MET A 65 29.21 13.25 33.44
N GLY A 66 30.30 12.58 33.07
CA GLY A 66 31.23 11.98 34.04
C GLY A 66 32.36 12.92 34.46
N SER A 67 32.74 12.88 35.74
CA SER A 67 34.04 13.37 36.25
C SER A 67 34.41 12.57 37.53
N PRO A 68 35.71 12.40 37.88
CA PRO A 68 36.21 11.03 38.03
C PRO A 68 36.91 10.69 39.36
N MET A 69 37.02 9.36 39.61
CA MET A 69 38.05 8.64 40.39
C MET A 69 38.48 9.16 41.78
N GLU A 70 38.34 8.28 42.80
CA GLU A 70 39.52 7.92 43.62
C GLU A 70 39.47 6.44 44.09
N LYS A 71 40.58 5.96 44.64
CA LYS A 71 40.92 4.54 44.91
C LYS A 71 40.66 4.10 46.35
N ASP A 72 40.88 2.79 46.56
CA ASP A 72 41.16 2.10 47.82
C ASP A 72 40.03 1.95 48.85
N SER A 73 39.57 0.70 49.01
CA SER A 73 39.96 -0.09 50.19
C SER A 73 39.55 -1.56 50.10
N ARG A 74 40.35 -2.44 50.72
CA ARG A 74 40.06 -3.87 50.84
C ARG A 74 39.03 -4.08 51.96
N SER A 75 38.01 -4.90 51.73
CA SER A 75 37.35 -5.63 52.81
C SER A 75 36.72 -6.92 52.29
N TRP A 76 37.03 -8.02 52.96
CA TRP A 76 36.51 -9.35 52.67
C TRP A 76 35.42 -9.66 53.68
N ILE A 77 34.15 -9.54 53.29
CA ILE A 77 33.03 -10.09 54.06
C ILE A 77 32.18 -10.94 53.13
N ASN A 78 32.19 -12.25 53.40
CA ASN A 78 31.45 -13.26 52.69
C ASN A 78 30.17 -13.57 53.48
N THR A 79 29.01 -13.10 53.01
CA THR A 79 27.72 -13.42 53.64
C THR A 79 26.74 -13.92 52.59
N ASN A 80 26.27 -15.14 52.79
CA ASN A 80 25.39 -15.85 51.87
C ASN A 80 24.10 -15.06 51.57
N ILE A 81 23.91 -14.66 50.31
CA ILE A 81 22.59 -14.34 49.79
C ILE A 81 22.14 -15.50 48.90
N SER A 82 21.04 -16.10 49.34
CA SER A 82 20.29 -17.17 48.69
C SER A 82 20.22 -17.05 47.17
N THR A 83 20.50 -18.19 46.52
CA THR A 83 20.12 -18.56 45.15
C THR A 83 18.88 -17.84 44.61
N LEU A 84 19.08 -16.74 43.88
CA LEU A 84 18.17 -16.35 42.80
C LEU A 84 18.71 -17.03 41.54
N LYS A 85 17.92 -17.95 40.96
CA LYS A 85 18.25 -18.47 39.63
C LYS A 85 18.08 -17.33 38.63
N SER A 86 19.18 -16.69 38.25
CA SER A 86 19.23 -15.86 37.05
C SER A 86 18.77 -16.72 35.85
N SER A 87 18.01 -16.10 34.95
CA SER A 87 17.67 -16.70 33.67
C SER A 87 18.94 -17.14 32.95
N GLU A 88 18.93 -18.34 32.36
CA GLU A 88 20.01 -18.76 31.46
C GLU A 88 20.21 -17.68 30.39
N PRO A 89 21.45 -17.27 30.09
CA PRO A 89 21.70 -16.29 29.04
C PRO A 89 21.16 -16.86 27.72
N SER A 90 20.34 -16.05 27.04
CA SER A 90 19.67 -16.47 25.81
C SER A 90 20.71 -16.87 24.77
N ASP A 91 20.50 -18.00 24.07
CA ASP A 91 21.48 -18.54 23.13
C ASP A 91 21.91 -17.45 22.12
N PRO A 92 23.21 -17.09 22.07
CA PRO A 92 23.70 -16.04 21.16
C PRO A 92 23.40 -16.36 19.68
N MET A 93 23.24 -17.64 19.33
CA MET A 93 22.81 -18.07 17.99
C MET A 93 21.34 -17.73 17.70
N VAL A 94 20.45 -17.77 18.70
CA VAL A 94 19.04 -17.34 18.58
C VAL A 94 18.96 -15.84 18.39
N ILE A 95 19.73 -15.07 19.17
CA ILE A 95 19.85 -13.62 19.04
C ILE A 95 20.35 -13.24 17.63
N ALA A 96 21.44 -13.87 17.17
CA ALA A 96 21.99 -13.62 15.82
C ALA A 96 20.99 -13.92 14.70
N LYS A 97 20.21 -15.01 14.81
CA LYS A 97 19.14 -15.34 13.84
C LYS A 97 18.02 -14.30 13.82
N LEU A 98 17.60 -13.77 14.97
CA LEU A 98 16.59 -12.71 15.02
C LEU A 98 17.11 -11.40 14.40
N TYR A 99 18.36 -11.02 14.64
CA TYR A 99 18.96 -9.86 13.96
C TYR A 99 19.02 -10.04 12.44
N ALA A 100 19.44 -11.21 11.95
CA ALA A 100 19.48 -11.50 10.51
C ALA A 100 18.08 -11.47 9.87
N ILE A 101 17.04 -11.95 10.57
CA ILE A 101 15.65 -11.82 10.11
C ILE A 101 15.21 -10.34 10.12
N MET A 102 15.55 -9.58 11.17
CA MET A 102 15.19 -8.16 11.28
C MET A 102 15.85 -7.30 10.20
N GLU A 103 17.10 -7.57 9.85
CA GLU A 103 17.82 -6.94 8.73
C GLU A 103 17.13 -7.24 7.39
N ALA A 104 16.79 -8.52 7.14
CA ALA A 104 16.06 -8.94 5.95
C ALA A 104 14.61 -8.39 5.89
N VAL A 105 14.02 -8.05 7.04
CA VAL A 105 12.73 -7.34 7.11
C VAL A 105 12.92 -5.84 6.83
N ALA A 106 13.98 -5.20 7.33
CA ALA A 106 14.27 -3.80 7.07
C ALA A 106 14.48 -3.51 5.56
N ASP A 107 15.22 -4.38 4.86
CA ASP A 107 15.37 -4.34 3.40
C ASP A 107 14.01 -4.42 2.68
N ARG A 108 13.13 -5.35 3.10
CA ARG A 108 11.76 -5.44 2.57
C ARG A 108 10.91 -4.20 2.84
N VAL A 109 11.08 -3.55 4.00
CA VAL A 109 10.40 -2.29 4.32
C VAL A 109 10.81 -1.20 3.31
N GLU A 110 12.10 -0.97 3.09
CA GLU A 110 12.57 0.02 2.11
C GLU A 110 12.12 -0.34 0.68
N MET A 111 12.21 -1.61 0.30
CA MET A 111 11.79 -2.11 -1.00
C MET A 111 10.29 -1.87 -1.26
N HIS A 112 9.40 -2.25 -0.33
CA HIS A 112 7.97 -2.01 -0.49
C HIS A 112 7.61 -0.52 -0.47
N GLU A 113 8.30 0.31 0.32
CA GLU A 113 8.12 1.77 0.30
C GLU A 113 8.47 2.37 -1.07
N ASN A 114 9.64 2.01 -1.61
CA ASN A 114 10.13 2.52 -2.89
C ASN A 114 9.26 2.04 -4.06
N ILE A 115 8.90 0.76 -4.08
CA ILE A 115 8.02 0.19 -5.12
C ILE A 115 6.60 0.78 -5.02
N GLY A 116 6.08 1.02 -3.81
CA GLY A 116 4.81 1.72 -3.61
C GLY A 116 4.80 3.11 -4.23
N LYS A 117 5.82 3.93 -3.94
CA LYS A 117 6.00 5.27 -4.54
C LYS A 117 6.16 5.22 -6.07
N GLN A 118 6.91 4.24 -6.59
CA GLN A 118 7.07 4.04 -8.03
C GLN A 118 5.75 3.75 -8.73
N ARG A 119 4.92 2.86 -8.16
CA ARG A 119 3.61 2.47 -8.70
C ARG A 119 2.59 3.63 -8.65
N ASP A 120 2.63 4.44 -7.60
CA ASP A 120 1.83 5.66 -7.46
C ASP A 120 2.22 6.71 -8.53
N ASN A 121 3.51 6.93 -8.75
CA ASN A 121 4.01 7.80 -9.82
C ASN A 121 3.64 7.27 -11.22
N TRP A 122 3.68 5.95 -11.44
CA TRP A 122 3.18 5.33 -12.68
C TRP A 122 1.68 5.58 -12.88
N ASN A 123 0.87 5.53 -11.81
CA ASN A 123 -0.57 5.84 -11.88
C ASN A 123 -0.78 7.26 -12.41
N HIS A 124 -0.13 8.26 -11.81
CA HIS A 124 -0.25 9.65 -12.22
C HIS A 124 0.26 9.92 -13.64
N LEU A 125 1.40 9.35 -14.00
CA LEU A 125 2.03 9.55 -15.31
C LEU A 125 1.19 8.94 -16.43
N LEU A 126 0.72 7.70 -16.27
CA LEU A 126 -0.13 7.03 -17.26
C LEU A 126 -1.51 7.70 -17.36
N LEU A 127 -2.16 8.00 -16.23
CA LEU A 127 -3.44 8.71 -16.19
C LEU A 127 -3.39 10.02 -16.98
N THR A 128 -2.41 10.88 -16.66
CA THR A 128 -2.24 12.18 -17.31
C THR A 128 -1.94 12.00 -18.80
N SER A 129 -1.01 11.13 -19.15
CA SER A 129 -0.60 10.90 -20.55
C SER A 129 -1.76 10.38 -21.40
N ILE A 130 -2.50 9.39 -20.92
CA ILE A 130 -3.65 8.79 -21.62
C ILE A 130 -4.76 9.82 -21.79
N ASN A 131 -5.08 10.62 -20.75
CA ASN A 131 -6.08 11.68 -20.86
C ASN A 131 -5.66 12.76 -21.86
N THR A 132 -4.42 13.24 -21.80
CA THR A 132 -3.92 14.23 -22.78
C THR A 132 -3.96 13.69 -24.21
N ILE A 133 -3.56 12.43 -24.44
CA ILE A 133 -3.61 11.81 -25.78
C ILE A 133 -5.05 11.67 -26.26
N THR A 134 -5.96 11.20 -25.41
CA THR A 134 -7.39 11.01 -25.73
C THR A 134 -8.09 12.34 -26.03
N LEU A 135 -7.83 13.39 -25.24
CA LEU A 135 -8.40 14.73 -25.46
C LEU A 135 -7.78 15.44 -26.67
N THR A 136 -6.49 15.21 -26.95
CA THR A 136 -5.83 15.69 -28.17
C THR A 136 -6.43 15.02 -29.41
N ALA A 137 -6.66 13.70 -29.34
CA ALA A 137 -7.35 12.94 -30.39
C ALA A 137 -8.78 13.45 -30.60
N ALA A 138 -9.54 13.72 -29.53
CA ALA A 138 -10.88 14.31 -29.61
C ALA A 138 -10.85 15.69 -30.29
N THR A 139 -9.89 16.55 -29.91
CA THR A 139 -9.72 17.87 -30.51
C THR A 139 -9.41 17.77 -32.01
N MET A 140 -8.44 16.92 -32.39
CA MET A 140 -8.09 16.67 -33.79
C MET A 140 -9.25 16.06 -34.59
N CYS A 141 -10.03 15.15 -33.99
CA CYS A 141 -11.22 14.57 -34.60
C CYS A 141 -12.31 15.63 -34.86
N GLY A 142 -12.52 16.56 -33.92
CA GLY A 142 -13.43 17.69 -34.08
C GLY A 142 -12.96 18.65 -35.18
N LEU A 143 -11.67 18.99 -35.21
CA LEU A 143 -11.11 19.83 -36.29
C LEU A 143 -11.22 19.17 -37.67
N ALA A 144 -11.06 17.84 -37.75
CA ALA A 144 -11.21 17.06 -38.98
C ALA A 144 -12.64 17.03 -39.55
N SER A 145 -13.67 17.43 -38.79
CA SER A 145 -15.05 17.56 -39.31
C SER A 145 -15.32 18.89 -40.01
N GLY A 146 -14.51 19.93 -39.74
CA GLY A 146 -14.69 21.28 -40.29
C GLY A 146 -13.64 21.72 -41.31
N ALA A 147 -12.54 20.97 -41.48
CA ALA A 147 -11.44 21.31 -42.37
C ALA A 147 -11.02 20.12 -43.26
N PRO A 148 -10.69 20.34 -44.55
CA PRO A 148 -10.32 19.28 -45.50
C PRO A 148 -8.86 18.81 -45.31
N GLN A 149 -8.49 18.44 -44.07
CA GLN A 149 -7.13 18.02 -43.71
C GLN A 149 -7.14 16.58 -43.22
N SER A 150 -6.89 15.65 -44.14
CA SER A 150 -6.76 14.20 -43.87
C SER A 150 -5.72 13.86 -42.79
N ALA A 151 -4.72 14.73 -42.59
CA ALA A 151 -3.72 14.61 -41.54
C ALA A 151 -4.32 14.58 -40.12
N PHE A 152 -5.29 15.47 -39.80
CA PHE A 152 -5.91 15.47 -38.46
C PHE A 152 -6.70 14.19 -38.21
N LYS A 153 -7.42 13.70 -39.21
CA LYS A 153 -8.16 12.42 -39.17
C LYS A 153 -7.24 11.23 -38.88
N ILE A 154 -6.13 11.13 -39.61
CA ILE A 154 -5.15 10.05 -39.43
C ILE A 154 -4.52 10.16 -38.03
N SER A 155 -4.13 11.37 -37.64
CA SER A 155 -3.52 11.65 -36.33
C SER A 155 -4.45 11.31 -35.16
N SER A 156 -5.72 11.75 -35.17
CA SER A 156 -6.69 11.42 -34.11
C SER A 156 -6.96 9.93 -34.02
N THR A 157 -7.01 9.22 -35.16
CA THR A 157 -7.21 7.76 -35.19
C THR A 157 -6.02 7.04 -34.56
N ILE A 158 -4.79 7.42 -34.91
CA ILE A 158 -3.57 6.85 -34.32
C ILE A 158 -3.48 7.14 -32.82
N LEU A 159 -3.76 8.37 -32.40
CA LEU A 159 -3.73 8.76 -30.98
C LEU A 159 -4.77 7.99 -30.15
N TYR A 160 -5.99 7.78 -30.67
CA TYR A 160 -6.98 6.93 -29.99
C TYR A 160 -6.55 5.46 -29.93
N LEU A 161 -6.01 4.89 -31.00
CA LEU A 161 -5.48 3.51 -30.96
C LEU A 161 -4.34 3.36 -29.95
N ALA A 162 -3.45 4.35 -29.87
CA ALA A 162 -2.37 4.39 -28.87
C ALA A 162 -2.93 4.49 -27.45
N ALA A 163 -3.89 5.39 -27.20
CA ALA A 163 -4.56 5.53 -25.91
C ALA A 163 -5.30 4.24 -25.50
N ALA A 164 -5.99 3.57 -26.42
CA ALA A 164 -6.68 2.31 -26.15
C ALA A 164 -5.69 1.20 -25.75
N GLY A 165 -4.55 1.09 -26.46
CA GLY A 165 -3.48 0.15 -26.10
C GLY A 165 -2.78 0.47 -24.77
N MET A 166 -2.60 1.75 -24.45
CA MET A 166 -2.07 2.16 -23.15
C MET A 166 -3.07 1.92 -22.01
N LEU A 167 -4.37 2.10 -22.24
CA LEU A 167 -5.42 1.77 -21.28
C LEU A 167 -5.48 0.27 -20.98
N THR A 168 -5.41 -0.62 -21.98
CA THR A 168 -5.42 -2.07 -21.70
C THR A 168 -4.20 -2.50 -20.88
N ILE A 169 -3.03 -1.91 -21.12
CA ILE A 169 -1.82 -2.14 -20.31
C ILE A 169 -1.99 -1.55 -18.90
N MET A 170 -2.50 -0.32 -18.77
CA MET A 170 -2.74 0.32 -17.47
C MET A 170 -3.76 -0.47 -16.64
N ASN A 171 -4.80 -1.02 -17.27
CA ASN A 171 -5.84 -1.82 -16.62
C ASN A 171 -5.36 -3.25 -16.31
N ALA A 172 -4.38 -3.77 -17.05
CA ALA A 172 -3.68 -5.02 -16.71
C ALA A 172 -2.69 -4.85 -15.53
N ILE A 173 -2.12 -3.66 -15.35
CA ILE A 173 -1.15 -3.36 -14.26
C ILE A 173 -1.86 -2.81 -13.01
N GLN A 174 -2.89 -1.97 -13.16
CA GLN A 174 -3.56 -1.15 -12.14
C GLN A 174 -2.59 -0.55 -11.11
N PRO A 175 -1.79 0.47 -11.50
CA PRO A 175 -0.73 0.99 -10.65
C PRO A 175 -1.23 1.51 -9.29
N SER A 176 -2.44 2.09 -9.21
CA SER A 176 -3.07 2.55 -7.95
C SER A 176 -3.38 1.41 -6.97
N GLN A 177 -4.10 0.37 -7.43
CA GLN A 177 -4.36 -0.85 -6.66
C GLN A 177 -3.05 -1.46 -6.14
N LEU A 178 -2.13 -1.61 -7.08
CA LEU A 178 -0.85 -2.28 -6.88
C LEU A 178 0.12 -1.46 -6.01
N ALA A 179 -0.07 -0.15 -5.87
CA ALA A 179 0.63 0.70 -4.91
C ALA A 179 0.12 0.46 -3.48
N GLU A 180 -1.20 0.35 -3.28
CA GLU A 180 -1.78 0.15 -1.94
C GLU A 180 -1.44 -1.23 -1.36
N GLU A 181 -1.37 -2.27 -2.19
CA GLU A 181 -0.82 -3.57 -1.79
C GLU A 181 0.58 -3.44 -1.18
N GLN A 182 1.44 -2.55 -1.72
CA GLN A 182 2.78 -2.32 -1.17
C GLN A 182 2.77 -1.42 0.06
N ARG A 183 1.87 -0.42 0.15
CA ARG A 183 1.68 0.37 1.37
C ARG A 183 1.24 -0.55 2.53
N ASN A 184 0.39 -1.54 2.26
CA ASN A 184 0.00 -2.57 3.22
C ASN A 184 1.15 -3.50 3.59
N ALA A 185 1.90 -4.01 2.61
CA ALA A 185 3.11 -4.82 2.86
C ALA A 185 4.13 -4.06 3.74
N PHE A 186 4.45 -2.81 3.38
CA PHE A 186 5.31 -1.90 4.14
C PHE A 186 4.87 -1.76 5.60
N ARG A 187 3.58 -1.48 5.84
CA ARG A 187 3.01 -1.37 7.20
C ARG A 187 3.21 -2.67 8.00
N LEU A 188 2.95 -3.82 7.38
CA LEU A 188 3.04 -5.14 8.02
C LEU A 188 4.49 -5.57 8.30
N PHE A 189 5.42 -5.37 7.36
CA PHE A 189 6.84 -5.63 7.60
C PHE A 189 7.41 -4.68 8.67
N LYS A 190 6.99 -3.41 8.70
CA LYS A 190 7.38 -2.47 9.77
C LYS A 190 6.85 -2.89 11.14
N GLN A 191 5.63 -3.41 11.22
CA GLN A 191 5.09 -4.02 12.44
C GLN A 191 5.90 -5.26 12.86
N LEU A 192 6.27 -6.13 11.92
CA LEU A 192 7.08 -7.33 12.20
C LEU A 192 8.49 -6.97 12.70
N ALA A 193 9.15 -5.96 12.11
CA ALA A 193 10.42 -5.44 12.61
C ALA A 193 10.28 -4.92 14.05
N GLY A 194 9.22 -4.15 14.34
CA GLY A 194 8.92 -3.67 15.69
C GLY A 194 8.67 -4.81 16.69
N GLN A 195 7.99 -5.89 16.28
CA GLN A 195 7.80 -7.09 17.09
C GLN A 195 9.14 -7.78 17.39
N ILE A 196 9.99 -8.02 16.39
CA ILE A 196 11.31 -8.66 16.57
C ILE A 196 12.20 -7.81 17.47
N HIS A 197 12.25 -6.49 17.25
CA HIS A 197 12.99 -5.55 18.10
C HIS A 197 12.50 -5.59 19.55
N THR A 198 11.17 -5.67 19.77
CA THR A 198 10.58 -5.76 21.11
C THR A 198 10.97 -7.07 21.80
N THR A 199 10.91 -8.21 21.10
CA THR A 199 11.36 -9.51 21.62
C THR A 199 12.85 -9.51 21.98
N LEU A 200 13.70 -8.87 21.16
CA LEU A 200 15.12 -8.68 21.48
C LEU A 200 15.34 -7.78 22.70
N SER A 201 14.56 -6.69 22.83
CA SER A 201 14.68 -5.71 23.91
C SER A 201 14.20 -6.22 25.27
N ILE A 202 13.19 -7.11 25.29
CA ILE A 202 12.68 -7.74 26.52
C ILE A 202 13.70 -8.74 27.10
N GLY A 203 14.57 -9.31 26.24
CA GLY A 203 15.46 -10.40 26.60
C GLY A 203 14.74 -11.76 26.69
N ASN A 204 15.52 -12.85 26.71
CA ASN A 204 15.02 -14.23 26.61
C ASN A 204 14.33 -14.63 25.29
N PRO A 205 14.83 -14.22 24.09
CA PRO A 205 14.35 -14.79 22.84
C PRO A 205 14.62 -16.31 22.77
N THR A 206 13.68 -17.03 22.18
CA THR A 206 13.73 -18.49 22.01
C THR A 206 13.79 -18.89 20.53
N MET A 207 14.16 -20.15 20.26
CA MET A 207 14.12 -20.68 18.89
C MET A 207 12.69 -20.71 18.30
N ASN A 208 11.65 -20.69 19.15
CA ASN A 208 10.27 -20.55 18.70
C ASN A 208 9.99 -19.15 18.13
N ASP A 209 10.55 -18.09 18.74
CA ASP A 209 10.41 -16.72 18.24
C ASP A 209 11.12 -16.55 16.89
N VAL A 210 12.26 -17.23 16.68
CA VAL A 210 12.93 -17.32 15.37
C VAL A 210 12.04 -18.01 14.33
N LYS A 211 11.42 -19.15 14.69
CA LYS A 211 10.49 -19.88 13.79
C LYS A 211 9.30 -19.00 13.42
N GLN A 212 8.67 -18.37 14.41
CA GLN A 212 7.52 -17.49 14.21
C GLN A 212 7.86 -16.24 13.39
N ALA A 213 9.01 -15.60 13.64
CA ALA A 213 9.46 -14.45 12.85
C ALA A 213 9.70 -14.86 11.37
N MET A 214 10.36 -16.00 11.13
CA MET A 214 10.57 -16.53 9.79
C MET A 214 9.24 -16.87 9.09
N GLU A 215 8.30 -17.53 9.77
CA GLU A 215 6.99 -17.85 9.24
C GLU A 215 6.16 -16.61 8.91
N ASN A 216 6.24 -15.57 9.74
CA ASN A 216 5.62 -14.28 9.45
C ASN A 216 6.21 -13.63 8.20
N VAL A 217 7.55 -13.59 8.05
CA VAL A 217 8.20 -13.08 6.81
C VAL A 217 7.70 -13.84 5.59
N LEU A 218 7.72 -15.17 5.64
CA LEU A 218 7.28 -16.02 4.52
C LEU A 218 5.77 -15.93 4.23
N ALA A 219 4.94 -15.62 5.23
CA ALA A 219 3.52 -15.36 5.03
C ALA A 219 3.28 -14.00 4.34
N LEU A 220 4.01 -12.96 4.76
CA LEU A 220 3.96 -11.63 4.12
C LEU A 220 4.50 -11.66 2.69
N ASP A 221 5.64 -12.32 2.43
CA ASP A 221 6.23 -12.48 1.09
C ASP A 221 5.26 -13.19 0.10
N ARG A 222 4.46 -14.14 0.60
CA ARG A 222 3.42 -14.83 -0.20
C ARG A 222 2.17 -14.00 -0.41
N ALA A 223 1.81 -13.17 0.57
CA ALA A 223 0.61 -12.32 0.52
C ALA A 223 0.81 -11.07 -0.36
N PHE A 224 2.05 -10.56 -0.46
CA PHE A 224 2.38 -9.34 -1.19
C PHE A 224 3.58 -9.54 -2.16
N PRO A 225 3.42 -10.39 -3.19
CA PRO A 225 4.50 -10.66 -4.15
C PRO A 225 4.96 -9.40 -4.88
N LEU A 226 6.27 -9.26 -5.01
CA LEU A 226 6.93 -8.16 -5.72
C LEU A 226 6.82 -8.23 -7.26
N PRO A 227 6.91 -9.43 -7.91
CA PRO A 227 6.90 -9.52 -9.38
C PRO A 227 5.59 -9.08 -10.02
N LEU A 228 5.69 -8.22 -11.03
CA LEU A 228 4.55 -7.67 -11.78
C LEU A 228 3.88 -8.68 -12.73
N LEU A 229 4.56 -9.79 -13.07
CA LEU A 229 4.15 -10.77 -14.08
C LEU A 229 4.41 -12.19 -13.55
N GLY A 230 3.45 -13.09 -13.72
CA GLY A 230 3.55 -14.51 -13.37
C GLY A 230 3.08 -14.90 -11.96
N ALA A 231 3.19 -14.01 -10.98
CA ALA A 231 2.73 -14.23 -9.60
C ALA A 231 1.68 -13.20 -9.13
N MET A 232 1.04 -12.51 -10.08
CA MET A 232 0.07 -11.46 -9.81
C MET A 232 -1.18 -12.03 -9.12
N LEU A 233 -1.60 -11.42 -8.00
CA LEU A 233 -2.91 -11.68 -7.41
C LEU A 233 -4.02 -11.45 -8.45
N GLU A 234 -5.09 -12.23 -8.39
CA GLU A 234 -6.23 -12.09 -9.30
C GLU A 234 -6.86 -10.70 -9.09
N LYS A 235 -6.53 -9.73 -9.95
CA LYS A 235 -6.91 -8.31 -9.79
C LYS A 235 -8.42 -8.09 -9.74
N PHE A 236 -9.13 -8.92 -10.51
CA PHE A 236 -10.56 -8.85 -10.75
C PHE A 236 -11.25 -10.15 -10.33
N PRO A 237 -11.16 -10.57 -9.06
CA PRO A 237 -11.58 -11.89 -8.64
C PRO A 237 -13.09 -12.08 -8.80
N SER A 238 -13.55 -13.33 -8.93
CA SER A 238 -14.99 -13.61 -9.00
C SER A 238 -15.73 -13.27 -7.71
N THR A 239 -15.04 -13.31 -6.57
CA THR A 239 -15.55 -13.03 -5.23
C THR A 239 -14.50 -12.27 -4.41
N VAL A 240 -14.95 -11.34 -3.55
CA VAL A 240 -14.04 -10.59 -2.66
C VAL A 240 -13.61 -11.52 -1.53
N LYS A 241 -12.37 -12.02 -1.61
CA LYS A 241 -11.78 -12.80 -0.53
C LYS A 241 -11.01 -11.88 0.43
N PRO A 242 -11.15 -12.06 1.76
CA PRO A 242 -10.35 -11.34 2.74
C PRO A 242 -8.86 -11.47 2.42
N ALA A 243 -8.09 -10.40 2.57
CA ALA A 243 -6.63 -10.52 2.54
C ALA A 243 -6.17 -11.39 3.72
N VAL A 244 -5.32 -12.39 3.46
CA VAL A 244 -4.75 -13.29 4.48
C VAL A 244 -3.23 -13.22 4.36
N TRP A 245 -2.60 -12.66 5.38
CA TRP A 245 -1.15 -12.38 5.42
C TRP A 245 -0.45 -12.96 6.65
N TRP A 246 -1.21 -13.62 7.53
CA TRP A 246 -0.70 -14.32 8.71
C TRP A 246 -0.45 -15.80 8.39
N PRO A 247 0.54 -16.44 9.04
CA PRO A 247 0.69 -17.90 8.97
C PRO A 247 -0.53 -18.59 9.61
N ARG A 248 -0.78 -19.86 9.25
CA ARG A 248 -1.71 -20.70 10.02
C ARG A 248 -1.20 -20.76 11.45
N GLN A 249 -2.06 -20.44 12.42
CA GLN A 249 -1.70 -20.53 13.84
C GLN A 249 -1.44 -22.00 14.21
N GLU A 250 -0.16 -22.35 14.42
CA GLU A 250 0.19 -23.58 15.13
C GLU A 250 -0.22 -23.46 16.62
N GLN A 251 -0.39 -24.62 17.29
CA GLN A 251 -0.69 -24.62 18.72
C GLN A 251 0.41 -23.91 19.50
N ARG A 252 0.04 -22.86 20.23
CA ARG A 252 0.96 -22.10 21.08
C ARG A 252 1.55 -23.01 22.16
N GLN A 253 2.87 -22.90 22.36
CA GLN A 253 3.56 -23.62 23.45
C GLN A 253 2.98 -23.19 24.81
N PRO A 254 2.73 -24.13 25.75
CA PRO A 254 2.15 -23.80 27.04
C PRO A 254 3.11 -22.95 27.87
N LYS A 255 2.69 -21.74 28.26
CA LYS A 255 3.49 -20.85 29.11
C LYS A 255 3.45 -21.30 30.57
N LYS A 256 4.58 -21.20 31.27
CA LYS A 256 4.68 -21.44 32.72
C LYS A 256 4.12 -20.26 33.52
N HIS A 257 2.79 -20.09 33.53
CA HIS A 257 2.13 -19.26 34.54
C HIS A 257 1.89 -20.06 35.83
N ARG A 258 2.13 -19.41 36.98
CA ARG A 258 1.86 -19.98 38.32
C ARG A 258 0.43 -19.71 38.81
N ASP A 259 -0.17 -18.61 38.38
CA ASP A 259 -1.54 -18.19 38.71
C ASP A 259 -2.34 -17.85 37.43
N GLY A 260 -3.66 -17.65 37.56
CA GLY A 260 -4.62 -17.65 36.45
C GLY A 260 -4.33 -16.70 35.28
N ASN A 261 -4.66 -17.12 34.05
CA ASN A 261 -4.27 -16.44 32.81
C ASN A 261 -5.18 -15.25 32.41
N GLY A 262 -5.78 -14.54 33.36
CA GLY A 262 -6.68 -13.40 33.12
C GLY A 262 -8.02 -13.72 32.43
N TRP A 263 -8.32 -14.99 32.14
CA TRP A 263 -9.59 -15.41 31.57
C TRP A 263 -10.62 -15.71 32.67
N ASN A 264 -11.81 -15.15 32.51
CA ASN A 264 -13.03 -15.55 33.24
C ASN A 264 -14.16 -15.75 32.22
N LYS A 265 -15.32 -16.26 32.68
CA LYS A 265 -16.46 -16.52 31.79
C LYS A 265 -17.03 -15.22 31.17
N GLU A 266 -17.06 -14.14 31.94
CA GLU A 266 -17.54 -12.83 31.50
C GLU A 266 -16.75 -12.32 30.29
N LEU A 267 -15.41 -12.34 30.35
CA LEU A 267 -14.53 -11.97 29.25
C LEU A 267 -14.64 -12.92 28.04
N GLU A 268 -14.87 -14.21 28.25
CA GLU A 268 -15.17 -15.13 27.14
C GLU A 268 -16.47 -14.77 26.42
N ASP A 269 -17.54 -14.49 27.18
CA ASP A 269 -18.85 -14.12 26.65
C ASP A 269 -18.79 -12.74 25.96
N GLU A 270 -18.10 -11.74 26.56
CA GLU A 270 -17.85 -10.43 25.96
C GLU A 270 -17.09 -10.54 24.62
N MET A 271 -16.00 -11.32 24.59
CA MET A 271 -15.19 -11.51 23.38
C MET A 271 -15.93 -12.26 22.28
N ARG A 272 -16.83 -13.20 22.64
CA ARG A 272 -17.75 -13.83 21.66
C ARG A 272 -18.69 -12.82 21.03
N GLU A 273 -19.27 -11.92 21.83
CA GLU A 273 -20.21 -10.93 21.30
C GLU A 273 -19.49 -9.87 20.45
N ILE A 274 -18.29 -9.43 20.82
CA ILE A 274 -17.45 -8.55 19.98
C ILE A 274 -17.20 -9.20 18.61
N VAL A 275 -16.85 -10.49 18.56
CA VAL A 275 -16.74 -11.23 17.28
C VAL A 275 -18.09 -11.28 16.54
N GLY A 276 -19.20 -11.43 17.26
CA GLY A 276 -20.55 -11.35 16.71
C GLY A 276 -20.87 -10.01 16.04
N VAL A 277 -20.44 -8.88 16.63
CA VAL A 277 -20.56 -7.54 16.05
C VAL A 277 -19.70 -7.40 14.80
N LEU A 278 -18.39 -7.72 14.91
CA LEU A 278 -17.44 -7.59 13.80
C LEU A 278 -17.84 -8.43 12.58
N LYS A 279 -18.44 -9.61 12.80
CA LYS A 279 -19.00 -10.47 11.75
C LYS A 279 -20.21 -9.86 11.07
N ARG A 280 -21.19 -9.39 11.86
CA ARG A 280 -22.50 -8.93 11.36
C ARG A 280 -22.44 -7.55 10.72
N LYS A 281 -21.54 -6.68 11.17
CA LYS A 281 -21.38 -5.30 10.71
C LYS A 281 -20.10 -5.12 9.92
N ASP A 282 -19.00 -4.82 10.61
CA ASP A 282 -17.74 -4.34 10.02
C ASP A 282 -17.30 -5.21 8.83
N LYS A 283 -17.14 -6.53 9.05
CA LYS A 283 -16.70 -7.48 8.02
C LYS A 283 -17.72 -7.61 6.88
N ALA A 284 -19.02 -7.60 7.17
CA ALA A 284 -20.07 -7.72 6.17
C ALA A 284 -20.17 -6.46 5.29
N ASP A 285 -20.12 -5.29 5.90
CA ASP A 285 -20.17 -4.00 5.21
C ASP A 285 -18.93 -3.72 4.38
N TYR A 286 -17.73 -3.96 4.91
CA TYR A 286 -16.51 -3.84 4.10
C TYR A 286 -16.45 -4.88 2.97
N SER A 287 -17.02 -6.08 3.15
CA SER A 287 -17.15 -7.05 2.05
C SER A 287 -18.12 -6.54 0.97
N ARG A 288 -19.26 -5.98 1.37
CA ARG A 288 -20.27 -5.38 0.47
C ARG A 288 -19.68 -4.18 -0.31
N LEU A 289 -18.99 -3.28 0.38
CA LEU A 289 -18.30 -2.14 -0.23
C LEU A 289 -17.18 -2.59 -1.18
N GLY A 290 -16.40 -3.61 -0.79
CA GLY A 290 -15.41 -4.26 -1.64
C GLY A 290 -16.02 -4.82 -2.93
N GLU A 291 -17.18 -5.47 -2.85
CA GLU A 291 -17.89 -5.98 -4.03
C GLU A 291 -18.37 -4.86 -4.97
N VAL A 292 -18.86 -3.75 -4.41
CA VAL A 292 -19.30 -2.59 -5.20
C VAL A 292 -18.09 -1.95 -5.90
N ALA A 293 -17.01 -1.67 -5.16
CA ALA A 293 -15.77 -1.13 -5.72
C ALA A 293 -15.22 -2.04 -6.82
N LEU A 294 -15.20 -3.36 -6.61
CA LEU A 294 -14.77 -4.35 -7.59
C LEU A 294 -15.63 -4.35 -8.86
N LYS A 295 -16.96 -4.29 -8.73
CA LYS A 295 -17.89 -4.24 -9.87
C LYS A 295 -17.68 -2.96 -10.70
N ILE A 296 -17.53 -1.80 -10.04
CA ILE A 296 -17.19 -0.53 -10.70
C ILE A 296 -15.86 -0.65 -11.43
N ASN A 297 -14.80 -1.09 -10.74
CA ASN A 297 -13.45 -1.26 -11.29
C ASN A 297 -13.45 -2.13 -12.56
N LYS A 298 -14.17 -3.27 -12.56
CA LYS A 298 -14.31 -4.13 -13.77
C LYS A 298 -15.00 -3.43 -14.93
N ILE A 299 -16.09 -2.71 -14.67
CA ILE A 299 -16.86 -2.01 -15.72
C ILE A 299 -16.02 -0.89 -16.33
N MET A 300 -15.29 -0.13 -15.53
CA MET A 300 -14.42 0.96 -15.99
C MET A 300 -13.25 0.41 -16.80
N ALA A 301 -12.58 -0.63 -16.27
CA ALA A 301 -11.44 -1.28 -16.91
C ALA A 301 -11.74 -1.84 -18.32
N ILE A 302 -13.00 -2.21 -18.58
CA ILE A 302 -13.50 -2.65 -19.89
C ILE A 302 -13.97 -1.45 -20.74
N SER A 303 -14.74 -0.53 -20.16
CA SER A 303 -15.35 0.57 -20.91
C SER A 303 -14.35 1.62 -21.40
N GLY A 304 -13.28 1.92 -20.66
CA GLY A 304 -12.24 2.87 -21.09
C GLY A 304 -11.62 2.50 -22.45
N PRO A 305 -11.00 1.30 -22.59
CA PRO A 305 -10.50 0.80 -23.86
C PRO A 305 -11.56 0.72 -24.96
N LEU A 306 -12.79 0.27 -24.65
CA LEU A 306 -13.87 0.15 -25.65
C LEU A 306 -14.32 1.51 -26.18
N LEU A 307 -14.57 2.49 -25.31
CA LEU A 307 -14.95 3.84 -25.69
C LEU A 307 -13.84 4.50 -26.52
N THR A 308 -12.57 4.31 -26.14
CA THR A 308 -11.43 4.84 -26.90
C THR A 308 -11.32 4.18 -28.29
N SER A 309 -11.62 2.88 -28.39
CA SER A 309 -11.64 2.15 -29.66
C SER A 309 -12.80 2.59 -30.56
N LEU A 310 -13.99 2.83 -30.00
CA LEU A 310 -15.11 3.44 -30.72
C LEU A 310 -14.80 4.87 -31.17
N ALA A 311 -14.06 5.64 -30.35
CA ALA A 311 -13.58 6.96 -30.71
C ALA A 311 -12.58 6.92 -31.88
N ALA A 312 -11.69 5.91 -31.93
CA ALA A 312 -10.81 5.65 -33.07
C ALA A 312 -11.61 5.35 -34.35
N ILE A 313 -12.66 4.52 -34.26
CA ILE A 313 -13.55 4.21 -35.40
C ILE A 313 -14.30 5.47 -35.87
N GLY A 314 -14.89 6.24 -34.95
CA GLY A 314 -15.56 7.51 -35.27
C GLY A 314 -14.62 8.51 -35.95
N SER A 315 -13.40 8.65 -35.42
CA SER A 315 -12.30 9.42 -36.02
C SER A 315 -11.95 8.91 -37.43
N ALA A 316 -11.84 7.60 -37.64
CA ALA A 316 -11.57 7.00 -38.94
C ALA A 316 -12.65 7.25 -40.00
N PHE A 317 -13.84 7.75 -39.61
CA PHE A 317 -14.89 8.21 -40.51
C PHE A 317 -15.27 9.69 -40.36
N ALA A 318 -14.52 10.46 -39.54
CA ALA A 318 -14.63 11.91 -39.49
C ALA A 318 -14.30 12.52 -40.88
N GLY A 319 -15.07 13.54 -41.27
CA GLY A 319 -15.04 14.16 -42.60
C GLY A 319 -15.90 13.45 -43.66
N SER A 320 -16.24 12.16 -43.49
CA SER A 320 -17.18 11.44 -44.38
C SER A 320 -18.62 11.39 -43.84
N ASN A 321 -18.81 11.44 -42.53
CA ASN A 321 -20.13 11.51 -41.89
C ASN A 321 -20.05 12.40 -40.64
N PRO A 322 -20.88 13.47 -40.51
CA PRO A 322 -20.92 14.30 -39.30
C PRO A 322 -21.15 13.50 -38.01
N TRP A 323 -21.99 12.46 -38.06
CA TRP A 323 -22.24 11.58 -36.91
C TRP A 323 -21.01 10.80 -36.48
N ALA A 324 -20.12 10.43 -37.40
CA ALA A 324 -18.88 9.74 -37.05
C ALA A 324 -17.91 10.66 -36.29
N ALA A 325 -17.86 11.96 -36.64
CA ALA A 325 -17.11 12.93 -35.86
C ALA A 325 -17.71 13.15 -34.46
N ILE A 326 -19.04 13.19 -34.33
CA ILE A 326 -19.73 13.26 -33.02
C ILE A 326 -19.40 12.03 -32.16
N VAL A 327 -19.44 10.82 -32.74
CA VAL A 327 -19.01 9.58 -32.04
C VAL A 327 -17.53 9.65 -31.67
N GLY A 328 -16.67 10.09 -32.60
CA GLY A 328 -15.23 10.24 -32.37
C GLY A 328 -14.91 11.18 -31.21
N VAL A 329 -15.54 12.35 -31.13
CA VAL A 329 -15.36 13.32 -30.03
C VAL A 329 -16.03 12.83 -28.74
N GLY A 330 -17.28 12.39 -28.81
CA GLY A 330 -18.09 12.01 -27.65
C GLY A 330 -17.55 10.78 -26.92
N CYS A 331 -17.21 9.71 -27.65
CA CYS A 331 -16.61 8.52 -27.05
C CYS A 331 -15.22 8.80 -26.47
N GLY A 332 -14.42 9.68 -27.08
CA GLY A 332 -13.12 10.09 -26.52
C GLY A 332 -13.25 10.91 -25.24
N ALA A 333 -14.19 11.86 -25.20
CA ALA A 333 -14.48 12.63 -23.98
C ALA A 333 -14.95 11.72 -22.85
N LEU A 334 -15.89 10.79 -23.14
CA LEU A 334 -16.35 9.79 -22.17
C LEU A 334 -15.23 8.86 -21.71
N ALA A 335 -14.36 8.39 -22.61
CA ALA A 335 -13.20 7.57 -22.26
C ALA A 335 -12.25 8.29 -21.30
N SER A 336 -12.01 9.59 -21.49
CA SER A 336 -11.17 10.38 -20.58
C SER A 336 -11.81 10.56 -19.21
N ILE A 337 -13.14 10.74 -19.14
CA ILE A 337 -13.89 10.76 -17.87
C ILE A 337 -13.80 9.40 -17.16
N VAL A 338 -13.98 8.30 -17.88
CA VAL A 338 -13.86 6.93 -17.34
C VAL A 338 -12.46 6.70 -16.76
N ASN A 339 -11.41 7.01 -17.54
CA ASN A 339 -10.02 6.91 -17.09
C ASN A 339 -9.72 7.78 -15.86
N ALA A 340 -10.28 9.01 -15.82
CA ALA A 340 -10.15 9.90 -14.67
C ALA A 340 -10.83 9.37 -13.40
N ILE A 341 -12.02 8.76 -13.52
CA ILE A 341 -12.71 8.17 -12.36
C ILE A 341 -11.99 6.89 -11.91
N GLU A 342 -11.63 5.99 -12.82
CA GLU A 342 -10.99 4.70 -12.51
C GLU A 342 -9.64 4.88 -11.81
N HIS A 343 -8.72 5.62 -12.46
CA HIS A 343 -7.33 5.74 -12.02
C HIS A 343 -7.04 7.01 -11.23
N GLY A 344 -7.76 8.11 -11.50
CA GLY A 344 -7.66 9.35 -10.74
C GLY A 344 -8.47 9.33 -9.45
N GLY A 345 -9.66 8.70 -9.46
CA GLY A 345 -10.41 8.35 -8.25
C GLY A 345 -9.86 7.12 -7.51
N GLN A 346 -8.80 6.51 -8.03
CA GLN A 346 -8.07 5.38 -7.43
C GLN A 346 -8.99 4.22 -6.99
N VAL A 347 -9.97 3.83 -7.81
CA VAL A 347 -10.99 2.81 -7.46
C VAL A 347 -10.34 1.47 -7.09
N GLY A 348 -9.23 1.12 -7.74
CA GLY A 348 -8.43 -0.07 -7.39
C GLY A 348 -7.77 -0.01 -6.00
N MET A 349 -7.32 1.17 -5.55
CA MET A 349 -6.83 1.37 -4.17
C MET A 349 -7.97 1.21 -3.15
N VAL A 350 -9.14 1.80 -3.45
CA VAL A 350 -10.34 1.70 -2.58
C VAL A 350 -10.80 0.25 -2.44
N PHE A 351 -10.76 -0.53 -3.53
CA PHE A 351 -11.03 -1.97 -3.49
C PHE A 351 -10.07 -2.72 -2.55
N GLU A 352 -8.76 -2.48 -2.65
CA GLU A 352 -7.77 -3.12 -1.77
C GLU A 352 -7.84 -2.66 -0.32
N MET A 353 -8.20 -1.40 -0.07
CA MET A 353 -8.49 -0.90 1.27
C MET A 353 -9.62 -1.70 1.92
N TYR A 354 -10.76 -1.87 1.23
CA TYR A 354 -11.86 -2.68 1.71
C TYR A 354 -11.47 -4.16 1.88
N ARG A 355 -10.76 -4.75 0.91
CA ARG A 355 -10.26 -6.14 0.99
C ARG A 355 -9.30 -6.36 2.16
N GLY A 356 -8.48 -5.36 2.47
CA GLY A 356 -7.58 -5.28 3.62
C GLY A 356 -8.34 -5.23 4.94
N ASN A 357 -9.35 -4.35 5.05
CA ASN A 357 -10.19 -4.24 6.24
C ASN A 357 -10.94 -5.55 6.55
N VAL A 358 -11.53 -6.21 5.54
CA VAL A 358 -12.15 -7.54 5.71
C VAL A 358 -11.12 -8.58 6.18
N GLY A 359 -9.88 -8.50 5.69
CA GLY A 359 -8.76 -9.32 6.17
C GLY A 359 -8.40 -9.05 7.64
N PHE A 360 -8.35 -7.79 8.03
CA PHE A 360 -8.07 -7.35 9.40
C PHE A 360 -9.12 -7.85 10.40
N PHE A 361 -10.41 -7.65 10.11
CA PHE A 361 -11.47 -8.17 10.97
C PHE A 361 -11.49 -9.69 11.02
N LYS A 362 -11.14 -10.38 9.92
CA LYS A 362 -10.99 -11.83 9.91
C LYS A 362 -9.80 -12.31 10.76
N LEU A 363 -8.66 -11.62 10.75
CA LEU A 363 -7.53 -11.94 11.64
C LEU A 363 -7.91 -11.75 13.11
N MET A 364 -8.64 -10.68 13.43
CA MET A 364 -9.12 -10.43 14.79
C MET A 364 -10.10 -11.52 15.25
N GLU A 365 -11.08 -11.86 14.42
CA GLU A 365 -11.99 -13.00 14.60
C GLU A 365 -11.22 -14.31 14.86
N GLU A 366 -10.32 -14.71 13.96
CA GLU A 366 -9.55 -15.96 14.10
C GLU A 366 -8.68 -15.95 15.36
N THR A 367 -8.17 -14.79 15.77
CA THR A 367 -7.36 -14.64 17.00
C THR A 367 -8.21 -14.71 18.26
N ILE A 368 -9.41 -14.15 18.27
CA ILE A 368 -10.31 -14.26 19.42
C ILE A 368 -10.86 -15.69 19.53
N GLU A 369 -11.36 -16.26 18.42
CA GLU A 369 -11.92 -17.61 18.40
C GLU A 369 -10.88 -18.70 18.73
N SER A 370 -9.63 -18.57 18.28
CA SER A 370 -8.59 -19.54 18.64
C SER A 370 -8.26 -19.52 20.14
N ASN A 371 -8.26 -18.35 20.77
CA ASN A 371 -8.04 -18.22 22.21
C ASN A 371 -9.21 -18.78 23.02
N ILE A 372 -10.46 -18.50 22.63
CA ILE A 372 -11.64 -18.97 23.37
C ILE A 372 -11.83 -20.49 23.20
N ASN A 373 -11.57 -21.04 22.01
CA ASN A 373 -11.78 -22.47 21.73
C ASN A 373 -10.60 -23.37 22.18
N GLU A 374 -9.43 -22.80 22.49
CA GLU A 374 -8.32 -23.53 23.11
C GLU A 374 -8.71 -23.99 24.53
N ARG A 375 -8.52 -25.29 24.80
CA ARG A 375 -8.90 -25.93 26.07
C ARG A 375 -7.83 -25.77 27.14
N ASP A 376 -6.56 -25.70 26.74
CA ASP A 376 -5.45 -25.48 27.66
C ASP A 376 -5.29 -23.98 27.93
N VAL A 377 -5.77 -23.52 29.08
CA VAL A 377 -5.67 -22.12 29.53
C VAL A 377 -4.22 -21.60 29.51
N ARG A 378 -3.19 -22.47 29.59
CA ARG A 378 -1.77 -22.07 29.51
C ARG A 378 -1.27 -21.80 28.10
N ARG A 379 -2.02 -22.18 27.06
CA ARG A 379 -1.71 -21.92 25.64
C ARG A 379 -2.43 -20.69 25.10
N ARG A 380 -3.53 -20.29 25.75
CA ARG A 380 -4.21 -19.03 25.47
C ARG A 380 -3.27 -17.83 25.70
N GLU A 381 -3.50 -16.76 24.96
CA GLU A 381 -3.04 -15.43 25.35
C GLU A 381 -3.53 -15.08 26.75
N ASN A 382 -2.87 -14.16 27.43
CA ASN A 382 -3.44 -13.60 28.65
C ASN A 382 -4.71 -12.79 28.30
N GLY A 383 -5.80 -13.01 29.04
CA GLY A 383 -7.11 -12.43 28.75
C GLY A 383 -7.07 -10.90 28.71
N GLU A 384 -6.52 -10.27 29.73
CA GLU A 384 -6.38 -8.80 29.84
C GLU A 384 -5.50 -8.22 28.71
N MET A 385 -4.41 -8.92 28.35
CA MET A 385 -3.57 -8.53 27.20
C MET A 385 -4.35 -8.62 25.88
N LEU A 386 -5.16 -9.65 25.68
CA LEU A 386 -5.97 -9.81 24.47
C LEU A 386 -7.05 -8.73 24.41
N GLU A 387 -7.75 -8.49 25.52
CA GLU A 387 -8.76 -7.42 25.64
C GLU A 387 -8.17 -6.06 25.27
N MET A 388 -7.01 -5.71 25.85
CA MET A 388 -6.31 -4.46 25.54
C MET A 388 -5.89 -4.37 24.08
N LYS A 389 -5.42 -5.48 23.47
CA LYS A 389 -5.08 -5.50 22.04
C LYS A 389 -6.30 -5.28 21.16
N VAL A 390 -7.41 -5.98 21.43
CA VAL A 390 -8.67 -5.84 20.68
C VAL A 390 -9.23 -4.43 20.82
N ALA A 391 -9.26 -3.87 22.03
CA ALA A 391 -9.71 -2.49 22.29
C ALA A 391 -8.90 -1.47 21.46
N LEU A 392 -7.57 -1.52 21.56
CA LEU A 392 -6.67 -0.63 20.81
C LEU A 392 -6.78 -0.82 19.29
N GLN A 393 -6.92 -2.07 18.82
CA GLN A 393 -7.10 -2.38 17.40
C GLN A 393 -8.46 -1.95 16.85
N LEU A 394 -9.48 -1.78 17.69
CA LEU A 394 -10.78 -1.22 17.33
C LEU A 394 -10.88 0.29 17.61
N GLY A 395 -9.84 0.92 18.17
CA GLY A 395 -9.86 2.34 18.54
C GLY A 395 -10.78 2.68 19.70
N ARG A 396 -11.06 1.70 20.58
CA ARG A 396 -11.90 1.82 21.77
C ARG A 396 -11.06 1.82 23.04
N SER A 397 -11.57 2.41 24.11
CA SER A 397 -11.08 2.11 25.46
C SER A 397 -11.57 0.73 25.91
N LEU A 398 -10.98 0.17 26.98
CA LEU A 398 -11.46 -1.09 27.59
C LEU A 398 -12.94 -0.98 28.00
N SER A 399 -13.35 0.12 28.64
CA SER A 399 -14.74 0.32 29.06
C SER A 399 -15.69 0.47 27.88
N GLU A 400 -15.27 1.12 26.79
CA GLU A 400 -16.07 1.20 25.56
C GLU A 400 -16.20 -0.16 24.84
N LEU A 401 -15.19 -1.03 24.94
CA LEU A 401 -15.23 -2.37 24.38
C LEU A 401 -16.20 -3.27 25.16
N ARG A 402 -16.18 -3.22 26.50
CA ARG A 402 -17.15 -3.94 27.35
C ARG A 402 -18.57 -3.40 27.17
N ASN A 403 -18.74 -2.09 27.06
CA ASN A 403 -20.04 -1.48 26.77
C ASN A 403 -20.61 -1.93 25.41
N LEU A 404 -19.77 -2.11 24.39
CA LEU A 404 -20.17 -2.65 23.08
C LEU A 404 -20.66 -4.11 23.20
N ALA A 405 -20.01 -4.93 24.01
CA ALA A 405 -20.43 -6.31 24.27
C ALA A 405 -21.71 -6.38 25.12
N ALA A 406 -21.89 -5.46 26.06
CA ALA A 406 -23.09 -5.40 26.91
C ALA A 406 -24.32 -4.87 26.16
N SER A 407 -24.16 -3.90 25.26
CA SER A 407 -25.26 -3.27 24.51
C SER A 407 -25.90 -4.17 23.45
N THR A 408 -25.21 -5.24 23.06
CA THR A 408 -25.59 -6.17 22.00
C THR A 408 -26.27 -7.44 22.50
N SER A 409 -26.46 -7.54 23.83
CA SER A 409 -27.35 -8.51 24.48
C SER A 409 -28.79 -8.41 23.94
N PRO A 410 -29.51 -9.52 23.71
CA PRO A 410 -30.78 -9.59 22.95
C PRO A 410 -32.01 -8.91 23.61
N ARG A 411 -31.81 -8.04 24.61
CA ARG A 411 -32.86 -7.19 25.18
C ARG A 411 -33.00 -5.81 24.53
N ASN A 412 -31.97 -5.33 23.82
CA ASN A 412 -31.90 -3.96 23.30
C ASN A 412 -31.64 -3.91 21.78
N GLU A 413 -32.43 -4.66 20.99
CA GLU A 413 -32.26 -4.77 19.53
C GLU A 413 -32.35 -3.42 18.79
N GLU A 414 -33.06 -2.42 19.33
CA GLU A 414 -33.24 -1.09 18.72
C GLU A 414 -32.03 -0.16 18.84
N THR A 415 -31.04 -0.47 19.69
CA THR A 415 -29.83 0.37 19.87
C THR A 415 -28.59 -0.15 19.15
N ALA A 416 -28.69 -1.29 18.47
CA ALA A 416 -27.56 -1.97 17.85
C ALA A 416 -27.16 -1.38 16.48
N GLU A 417 -26.95 -0.06 16.37
CA GLU A 417 -26.38 0.58 15.16
C GLU A 417 -24.85 0.70 15.21
N GLU A 418 -24.21 0.80 16.38
CA GLU A 418 -22.76 1.07 16.50
C GLU A 418 -21.84 -0.02 15.91
N PHE A 419 -20.89 0.36 15.04
CA PHE A 419 -19.85 -0.52 14.49
C PHE A 419 -18.86 -1.00 15.55
N GLY A 420 -18.23 -2.16 15.35
CA GLY A 420 -17.21 -2.65 16.27
C GLY A 420 -15.96 -1.77 16.27
N SER A 421 -15.51 -1.35 15.08
CA SER A 421 -14.43 -0.39 14.89
C SER A 421 -14.89 1.05 15.11
N LYS A 422 -14.03 1.87 15.71
CA LYS A 422 -14.06 3.35 15.65
C LYS A 422 -12.96 3.94 14.76
N LEU A 423 -12.08 3.12 14.19
CA LEU A 423 -10.92 3.57 13.40
C LEU A 423 -11.18 3.72 11.89
N PHE A 424 -12.27 3.12 11.39
CA PHE A 424 -12.55 2.93 9.97
C PHE A 424 -14.01 3.22 9.65
#